data_AF-A0A8W8IT39-F1
#
_entry.id   AF-A0A8W8IT39-F1
#
_cell.length_a   1.000
_cell.length_b   1.000
_cell.length_c   1.000
_cell.angle_alpha   90.00
_cell.angle_beta   90.00
_cell.angle_gamma   90.00
#
_symmetry.space_group_name_H-M   'P 1'
#
loop_
_entity.id
_entity.type
_entity.pdbx_description
1 polymer ?
#
loop_
_entity_poly.entity_id
_entity_poly.type
_entity_poly.pdbx_seq_one_letter_code
_entity_poly.pdbx_strand_id
1 'polypeptide(L)'
;AILQNSPDAKVFCLVHKMDLVQDDQRDMIFREREEDLKRLSKPLDCTCFATSIWDETLYKAWSSIVYQLIPNVQQLEANLTNFANIIEADEVLLFERATFLVISHCERKHHPDIHRFEKISNIIKQFKLSCSKLAATFQGMEVSNKNFSAFIDVFTSNTYVMVVMSDPTIPSAATLINIKNARKHFEKLERVDSGHSSIASR
;
A
#
# COMPACT_ATOMS: atom_id res chain seq x y z
N ALA A 1 -1.06 19.23 25.61
CA ALA A 1 -0.62 19.62 24.26
C ALA A 1 -1.55 19.09 23.17
N ILE A 2 -1.51 17.81 22.77
CA ILE A 2 -2.36 17.29 21.67
C ILE A 2 -3.85 17.51 21.94
N LEU A 3 -4.36 17.06 23.09
CA LEU A 3 -5.77 17.27 23.48
C LEU A 3 -6.22 18.74 23.49
N GLN A 4 -5.30 19.68 23.68
CA GLN A 4 -5.61 21.11 23.79
C GLN A 4 -5.57 21.79 22.42
N ASN A 5 -4.67 21.36 21.53
CA ASN A 5 -4.39 22.04 20.27
C ASN A 5 -4.91 21.30 19.04
N SER A 6 -5.15 19.99 19.14
CA SER A 6 -5.57 19.11 18.05
C SER A 6 -6.30 17.88 18.60
N PRO A 7 -7.52 18.05 19.14
CA PRO A 7 -8.25 16.97 19.82
C PRO A 7 -8.62 15.81 18.89
N ASP A 8 -8.82 16.08 17.59
CA ASP A 8 -9.18 15.08 16.57
C ASP A 8 -7.95 14.44 15.90
N ALA A 9 -6.74 14.71 16.40
CA ALA A 9 -5.52 14.15 15.85
C ALA A 9 -5.47 12.63 16.08
N LYS A 10 -5.21 11.90 15.00
CA LYS A 10 -4.97 10.45 15.07
C LYS A 10 -3.57 10.17 15.61
N VAL A 11 -3.48 9.37 16.66
CA VAL A 11 -2.20 9.04 17.32
C VAL A 11 -1.75 7.63 16.94
N PHE A 12 -0.50 7.53 16.48
CA PHE A 12 0.14 6.27 16.15
C PHE A 12 1.40 6.08 16.99
N CYS A 13 1.57 4.90 17.57
CA CYS A 13 2.73 4.56 18.39
C CYS A 13 3.50 3.40 17.75
N LEU A 14 4.77 3.62 17.42
CA LEU A 14 5.63 2.59 16.84
C LEU A 14 6.56 2.02 17.91
N VAL A 15 6.35 0.76 18.29
CA VAL A 15 7.32 -0.01 19.08
C VAL A 15 8.38 -0.49 18.09
N HIS A 16 9.47 0.28 18.01
CA HIS A 16 10.47 0.13 16.95
C HIS A 16 11.69 -0.70 17.40
N LYS A 17 12.49 -1.17 16.43
CA LYS A 17 13.66 -2.04 16.59
C LYS A 17 13.34 -3.43 17.16
N MET A 18 12.20 -3.98 16.76
CA MET A 18 11.75 -5.31 17.21
C MET A 18 12.68 -6.45 16.74
N ASP A 19 13.56 -6.20 15.77
CA ASP A 19 14.65 -7.09 15.37
C ASP A 19 15.63 -7.43 16.50
N LEU A 20 15.78 -6.55 17.50
CA LEU A 20 16.64 -6.78 18.66
C LEU A 20 16.00 -7.68 19.72
N VAL A 21 14.72 -8.00 19.56
CA VAL A 21 13.96 -8.88 20.43
C VAL A 21 13.91 -10.28 19.82
N GLN A 22 14.05 -11.30 20.66
CA GLN A 22 13.94 -12.70 20.23
C GLN A 22 12.54 -12.98 19.66
N ASP A 23 12.48 -13.71 18.54
CA ASP A 23 11.26 -13.92 17.75
C ASP A 23 10.09 -14.45 18.60
N ASP A 24 10.36 -15.38 19.52
CA ASP A 24 9.38 -15.99 20.43
C ASP A 24 8.84 -15.02 21.50
N GLN A 25 9.54 -13.92 21.76
CA GLN A 25 9.16 -12.90 22.74
C GLN A 25 8.53 -11.66 22.12
N ARG A 26 8.63 -11.46 20.80
CA ARG A 26 8.19 -10.23 20.11
C ARG A 26 6.73 -9.91 20.37
N ASP A 27 5.84 -10.88 20.21
CA ASP A 27 4.40 -10.70 20.38
C ASP A 27 4.04 -10.38 21.84
N MET A 28 4.68 -11.05 22.79
CA MET A 28 4.46 -10.82 24.22
C MET A 28 4.87 -9.39 24.61
N ILE A 29 6.09 -8.98 24.24
CA ILE A 29 6.61 -7.64 24.53
C ILE A 29 5.79 -6.55 23.83
N PHE A 30 5.39 -6.78 22.58
CA PHE A 30 4.55 -5.83 21.86
C PHE A 30 3.19 -5.63 22.54
N ARG A 31 2.52 -6.73 22.94
CA ARG A 31 1.22 -6.64 23.64
C ARG A 31 1.31 -5.91 24.97
N GLU A 32 2.33 -6.22 25.78
CA GLU A 32 2.57 -5.50 27.05
C GLU A 32 2.72 -4.00 26.81
N ARG A 33 3.54 -3.60 25.82
CA ARG A 33 3.75 -2.20 25.48
C ARG A 33 2.51 -1.54 24.89
N GLU A 34 1.74 -2.25 24.06
CA GLU A 34 0.49 -1.75 23.49
C GLU A 34 -0.55 -1.49 24.59
N GLU A 35 -0.71 -2.40 25.55
CA GLU A 35 -1.62 -2.22 26.67
C GLU A 35 -1.24 -1.01 27.53
N ASP A 36 0.04 -0.86 27.86
CA ASP A 36 0.54 0.30 28.57
C ASP A 36 0.31 1.61 27.80
N LEU A 37 0.62 1.63 26.51
CA LEU A 37 0.44 2.81 25.65
C LEU A 37 -1.04 3.22 25.58
N LYS A 38 -1.95 2.26 25.34
CA LYS A 38 -3.41 2.53 25.30
C LYS A 38 -3.97 2.97 26.64
N ARG A 39 -3.43 2.45 27.75
CA ARG A 39 -3.83 2.86 29.10
C ARG A 39 -3.37 4.27 29.41
N LEU A 40 -2.12 4.59 29.08
CA LEU A 40 -1.48 5.88 29.38
C LEU A 40 -1.88 7.00 28.41
N SER A 41 -2.36 6.66 27.21
CA SER A 41 -2.79 7.66 26.22
C SER A 41 -4.17 8.25 26.51
N LYS A 42 -4.99 7.61 27.36
CA LYS A 42 -6.36 8.07 27.64
C LYS A 42 -6.39 9.54 28.09
N PRO A 43 -7.36 10.34 27.60
CA PRO A 43 -8.52 9.94 26.77
C PRO A 43 -8.23 9.80 25.26
N LEU A 44 -7.00 10.00 24.78
CA LEU A 44 -6.68 9.80 23.37
C LEU A 44 -6.59 8.31 23.02
N ASP A 45 -7.21 7.93 21.92
CA ASP A 45 -7.01 6.63 21.31
C ASP A 45 -5.69 6.61 20.52
N CYS A 46 -4.96 5.51 20.60
CA CYS A 46 -3.74 5.29 19.84
C CYS A 46 -3.73 3.92 19.15
N THR A 47 -3.17 3.89 17.94
CA THR A 47 -2.92 2.64 17.20
C THR A 47 -1.44 2.28 17.30
N CYS A 48 -1.14 1.06 17.73
CA CYS A 48 0.23 0.63 17.95
C CYS A 48 0.72 -0.32 16.85
N PHE A 49 2.00 -0.24 16.50
CA PHE A 49 2.65 -1.18 15.57
C PHE A 49 4.01 -1.63 16.10
N ALA A 50 4.29 -2.93 16.04
CA ALA A 50 5.64 -3.47 16.13
C ALA A 50 6.34 -3.24 14.79
N THR A 51 7.52 -2.62 14.79
CA THR A 51 8.25 -2.29 13.55
C THR A 51 9.74 -2.58 13.62
N SER A 52 10.32 -2.96 12.48
CA SER A 52 11.76 -3.00 12.24
C SER A 52 12.09 -2.46 10.85
N ILE A 53 13.28 -1.87 10.70
CA ILE A 53 13.83 -1.49 9.38
C ILE A 53 14.34 -2.69 8.58
N TRP A 54 14.46 -3.86 9.22
CA TRP A 54 15.02 -5.07 8.62
C TRP A 54 13.97 -6.02 8.03
N ASP A 55 12.69 -5.71 8.20
CA ASP A 55 11.57 -6.51 7.71
C ASP A 55 10.43 -5.64 7.14
N GLU A 56 9.35 -6.29 6.70
CA GLU A 56 8.18 -5.65 6.07
C GLU A 56 7.30 -4.87 7.06
N THR A 57 7.48 -5.02 8.37
CA THR A 57 6.56 -4.45 9.37
C THR A 57 6.56 -2.91 9.37
N LEU A 58 7.66 -2.29 8.95
CA LEU A 58 7.70 -0.84 8.75
C LEU A 58 6.77 -0.39 7.63
N TYR A 59 6.72 -1.12 6.51
CA TYR A 59 5.77 -0.82 5.43
C TYR A 59 4.33 -0.96 5.90
N LYS A 60 4.03 -1.96 6.75
CA LYS A 60 2.69 -2.15 7.33
C LYS A 60 2.23 -0.92 8.09
N ALA A 61 3.07 -0.44 9.00
CA ALA A 61 2.76 0.72 9.82
C ALA A 61 2.56 1.98 8.96
N TRP A 62 3.49 2.25 8.05
CA TRP A 62 3.42 3.45 7.20
C TRP A 62 2.29 3.40 6.18
N SER A 63 1.99 2.24 5.60
CA SER A 63 0.82 2.06 4.74
C SER A 63 -0.46 2.34 5.51
N SER A 64 -0.60 1.82 6.74
CA SER A 64 -1.77 2.11 7.56
C SER A 64 -1.90 3.58 7.93
N ILE A 65 -0.79 4.26 8.24
CA ILE A 65 -0.78 5.70 8.56
C ILE A 65 -1.18 6.52 7.33
N VAL A 66 -0.54 6.26 6.19
CA VAL A 66 -0.80 6.98 4.93
C VAL A 66 -2.22 6.76 4.46
N TYR A 67 -2.70 5.51 4.49
CA TYR A 67 -4.06 5.15 4.10
C TYR A 67 -5.12 6.02 4.79
N GLN A 68 -4.93 6.31 6.08
CA GLN A 68 -5.83 7.13 6.87
C GLN A 68 -5.82 8.63 6.54
N LEU A 69 -4.86 9.08 5.73
CA LEU A 69 -4.70 10.45 5.24
C LEU A 69 -5.13 10.61 3.78
N ILE A 70 -5.42 9.51 3.07
CA ILE A 70 -5.83 9.57 1.66
C ILE A 70 -7.27 10.11 1.58
N PRO A 71 -7.49 11.26 0.91
CA PRO A 71 -8.84 11.75 0.67
C PRO A 71 -9.58 10.80 -0.29
N ASN A 72 -10.90 10.68 -0.13
CA ASN A 72 -11.78 9.94 -1.06
C ASN A 72 -11.37 8.47 -1.30
N VAL A 73 -10.75 7.81 -0.32
CA VAL A 73 -10.25 6.42 -0.45
C VAL A 73 -11.35 5.43 -0.87
N GLN A 74 -12.59 5.64 -0.44
CA GLN A 74 -13.74 4.82 -0.84
C GLN A 74 -14.02 4.88 -2.35
N GLN A 75 -13.88 6.06 -2.96
CA GLN A 75 -14.05 6.21 -4.40
C GLN A 75 -12.91 5.54 -5.16
N LEU A 76 -11.68 5.64 -4.63
CA LEU A 76 -10.52 4.94 -5.19
C LEU A 76 -10.73 3.42 -5.17
N GLU A 77 -11.18 2.86 -4.04
CA GLU A 77 -11.49 1.43 -3.90
C GLU A 77 -12.60 0.98 -4.86
N ALA A 78 -13.67 1.77 -5.02
CA ALA A 78 -14.75 1.46 -5.95
C ALA A 78 -14.26 1.44 -7.40
N ASN A 79 -13.43 2.40 -7.80
CA ASN A 79 -12.86 2.45 -9.14
C ASN A 79 -11.88 1.31 -9.39
N LEU A 80 -11.06 0.96 -8.39
CA LEU A 80 -10.13 -0.16 -8.49
C LEU A 80 -10.86 -1.50 -8.58
N THR A 81 -11.95 -1.65 -7.83
CA THR A 81 -12.84 -2.82 -7.89
C THR A 81 -13.50 -2.95 -9.27
N ASN A 82 -14.01 -1.85 -9.82
CA ASN A 82 -14.57 -1.83 -11.17
C ASN A 82 -13.51 -2.23 -12.22
N PHE A 83 -12.30 -1.69 -12.11
CA PHE A 83 -11.19 -2.06 -12.99
C PHE A 83 -10.84 -3.56 -12.88
N ALA A 84 -10.69 -4.08 -11.66
CA ALA A 84 -10.40 -5.50 -11.42
C ALA A 84 -11.47 -6.42 -12.01
N ASN A 85 -12.75 -6.03 -11.93
CA ASN A 85 -13.85 -6.78 -12.53
C ASN A 85 -13.80 -6.78 -14.06
N ILE A 86 -13.54 -5.63 -14.68
CA ILE A 86 -13.49 -5.49 -16.16
C ILE A 86 -12.37 -6.35 -16.77
N ILE A 87 -11.22 -6.41 -16.11
CA ILE A 87 -10.06 -7.16 -16.61
C ILE A 87 -10.02 -8.60 -16.08
N GLU A 88 -10.99 -8.98 -15.26
CA GLU A 88 -11.08 -10.28 -14.61
C GLU A 88 -9.87 -10.67 -13.75
N ALA A 89 -9.20 -9.68 -13.13
CA ALA A 89 -8.04 -9.91 -12.27
C ALA A 89 -8.39 -10.62 -10.95
N ASP A 90 -7.48 -11.44 -10.46
CA ASP A 90 -7.60 -12.06 -9.14
C ASP A 90 -7.33 -11.06 -8.03
N GLU A 91 -6.35 -10.19 -8.25
CA GLU A 91 -5.93 -9.16 -7.32
C GLU A 91 -5.38 -7.95 -8.07
N VAL A 92 -5.74 -6.76 -7.61
CA VAL A 92 -5.16 -5.51 -8.08
C VAL A 92 -4.66 -4.71 -6.89
N LEU A 93 -3.39 -4.31 -6.91
CA LEU A 93 -2.78 -3.46 -5.90
C LEU A 93 -2.39 -2.12 -6.52
N LEU A 94 -2.64 -1.05 -5.78
CA LEU A 94 -2.24 0.29 -6.16
C LEU A 94 -1.22 0.80 -5.14
N PHE A 95 -0.11 1.35 -5.62
CA PHE A 95 1.00 1.82 -4.79
C PHE A 95 1.32 3.29 -5.08
N GLU A 96 1.74 4.04 -4.07
CA GLU A 96 2.35 5.36 -4.27
C GLU A 96 3.74 5.22 -4.92
N ARG A 97 4.05 6.07 -5.90
CA ARG A 97 5.19 5.89 -6.81
C ARG A 97 6.54 5.94 -6.13
N ALA A 98 6.77 6.87 -5.21
CA ALA A 98 8.08 7.11 -4.61
C ALA A 98 8.38 6.12 -3.48
N THR A 99 7.44 5.96 -2.56
CA THR A 99 7.54 5.13 -1.36
C THR A 99 7.20 3.68 -1.61
N PHE A 100 6.40 3.39 -2.64
CA PHE A 100 5.84 2.07 -2.93
C PHE A 100 4.97 1.51 -1.79
N LEU A 101 4.40 2.40 -0.97
CA LEU A 101 3.38 2.05 0.01
C LEU A 101 2.08 1.69 -0.70
N VAL A 102 1.40 0.64 -0.23
CA VAL A 102 0.07 0.26 -0.73
C VAL A 102 -0.92 1.35 -0.34
N ILE A 103 -1.68 1.84 -1.32
CA ILE A 103 -2.71 2.87 -1.14
C ILE A 103 -4.13 2.34 -1.27
N SER A 104 -4.33 1.31 -2.10
CA SER A 104 -5.62 0.64 -2.27
C SER A 104 -5.39 -0.74 -2.87
N HIS A 105 -6.33 -1.66 -2.66
CA HIS A 105 -6.29 -2.99 -3.24
C HIS A 105 -7.71 -3.51 -3.53
N CYS A 106 -7.80 -4.48 -4.43
CA CYS A 106 -9.00 -5.26 -4.68
C CYS A 106 -8.60 -6.73 -4.74
N GLU A 107 -9.23 -7.56 -3.90
CA GLU A 107 -8.99 -9.01 -3.81
C GLU A 107 -10.26 -9.75 -4.24
N ARG A 108 -10.18 -10.53 -5.33
CA ARG A 108 -11.27 -11.37 -5.84
C ARG A 108 -11.04 -12.86 -5.53
N LYS A 109 -9.79 -13.26 -5.24
CA LYS A 109 -9.43 -14.58 -4.74
C LYS A 109 -8.71 -14.48 -3.41
N HIS A 110 -9.05 -15.35 -2.48
CA HIS A 110 -8.43 -15.36 -1.17
C HIS A 110 -6.95 -15.76 -1.24
N HIS A 111 -6.08 -14.96 -0.62
CA HIS A 111 -4.66 -15.26 -0.46
C HIS A 111 -4.31 -15.66 0.98
N PRO A 112 -3.54 -16.76 1.20
CA PRO A 112 -3.16 -17.21 2.54
C PRO A 112 -2.27 -16.22 3.31
N ASP A 113 -1.42 -15.48 2.59
CA ASP A 113 -0.48 -14.53 3.21
C ASP A 113 -1.14 -13.15 3.34
N ILE A 114 -1.52 -12.81 4.56
CA ILE A 114 -2.10 -11.51 4.91
C ILE A 114 -1.06 -10.37 4.92
N HIS A 115 0.25 -10.70 4.92
CA HIS A 115 1.36 -9.72 4.92
C HIS A 115 1.98 -9.54 3.53
N ARG A 116 1.33 -10.08 2.48
CA ARG A 116 1.85 -10.03 1.11
C ARG A 116 2.00 -8.60 0.59
N PHE A 117 1.13 -7.67 1.01
CA PHE A 117 1.16 -6.29 0.53
C PHE A 117 2.49 -5.61 0.89
N GLU A 118 2.90 -5.74 2.16
CA GLU A 118 4.10 -5.13 2.68
C GLU A 118 5.36 -5.83 2.18
N LYS A 119 5.30 -7.16 2.04
CA LYS A 119 6.38 -7.94 1.41
C LYS A 119 6.61 -7.51 -0.04
N ILE A 120 5.55 -7.39 -0.83
CA ILE A 120 5.62 -6.91 -2.22
C ILE A 120 6.20 -5.49 -2.24
N SER A 121 5.71 -4.60 -1.37
CA SER A 121 6.23 -3.24 -1.26
C SER A 121 7.73 -3.20 -0.99
N ASN A 122 8.20 -3.98 -0.02
CA ASN A 122 9.60 -4.07 0.32
C ASN A 122 10.44 -4.65 -0.84
N ILE A 123 10.02 -5.79 -1.42
CA ILE A 123 10.73 -6.46 -2.53
C ILE A 123 10.92 -5.49 -3.71
N ILE A 124 9.84 -4.86 -4.17
CA ILE A 124 9.91 -3.96 -5.33
C ILE A 124 10.68 -2.69 -4.99
N LYS A 125 10.57 -2.15 -3.77
CA LYS A 125 11.37 -0.99 -3.37
C LYS A 125 12.86 -1.32 -3.37
N GLN A 126 13.28 -2.46 -2.83
CA GLN A 126 14.68 -2.90 -2.88
C GLN A 126 15.17 -3.10 -4.32
N PHE A 127 14.33 -3.66 -5.19
CA PHE A 127 14.64 -3.77 -6.61
C PHE A 127 14.80 -2.40 -7.28
N LYS A 128 13.90 -1.45 -7.04
CA LYS A 128 13.99 -0.07 -7.55
C LYS A 128 15.27 0.63 -7.09
N LEU A 129 15.64 0.48 -5.81
CA LEU A 129 16.89 1.01 -5.28
C LEU A 129 18.11 0.40 -5.98
N SER A 130 18.04 -0.89 -6.30
CA SER A 130 19.10 -1.58 -7.05
C SER A 130 19.21 -1.05 -8.49
N CYS A 131 18.09 -0.83 -9.19
CA CYS A 131 18.10 -0.19 -10.51
C CYS A 131 18.69 1.23 -10.48
N SER A 132 18.34 2.03 -9.46
CA SER A 132 18.85 3.41 -9.33
C SER A 132 20.36 3.46 -9.13
N LYS A 133 20.96 2.48 -8.45
CA LYS A 133 22.43 2.34 -8.35
C LYS A 133 23.08 2.10 -9.72
N LEU A 134 22.36 1.52 -10.67
CA LEU A 134 22.78 1.30 -12.05
C LEU A 134 22.40 2.48 -12.98
N ALA A 135 21.96 3.61 -12.43
CA ALA A 135 21.47 4.78 -13.17
C ALA A 135 20.30 4.48 -14.13
N ALA A 136 19.54 3.40 -13.87
CA ALA A 136 18.35 3.02 -14.63
C ALA A 136 17.07 3.25 -13.81
N THR A 137 15.97 3.58 -14.49
CA THR A 137 14.66 3.73 -13.86
C THR A 137 13.81 2.49 -14.07
N PHE A 138 13.23 1.97 -13.00
CA PHE A 138 12.28 0.87 -13.08
C PHE A 138 10.97 1.34 -13.72
N GLN A 139 10.64 0.82 -14.90
CA GLN A 139 9.40 1.15 -15.61
C GLN A 139 8.28 0.16 -15.27
N GLY A 140 8.56 -1.13 -15.35
CA GLY A 140 7.61 -2.18 -15.05
C GLY A 140 8.26 -3.55 -15.03
N MET A 141 7.48 -4.56 -14.68
CA MET A 141 7.88 -5.95 -14.59
C MET A 141 6.70 -6.86 -14.91
N GLU A 142 6.95 -7.93 -15.65
CA GLU A 142 6.02 -9.04 -15.81
C GLU A 142 6.67 -10.30 -15.22
N VAL A 143 5.94 -10.99 -14.35
CA VAL A 143 6.36 -12.26 -13.75
C VAL A 143 5.27 -13.29 -14.01
N SER A 144 5.61 -14.35 -14.72
CA SER A 144 4.65 -15.39 -15.11
C SER A 144 5.17 -16.77 -14.73
N ASN A 145 4.26 -17.62 -14.25
CA ASN A 145 4.49 -19.05 -14.05
C ASN A 145 3.25 -19.85 -14.49
N LYS A 146 3.21 -21.16 -14.18
CA LYS A 146 2.09 -22.04 -14.59
C LYS A 146 0.75 -21.71 -13.91
N ASN A 147 0.77 -20.99 -12.80
CA ASN A 147 -0.39 -20.74 -11.95
C ASN A 147 -0.89 -19.31 -12.04
N PHE A 148 -0.01 -18.33 -12.27
CA PHE A 148 -0.36 -16.93 -12.37
C PHE A 148 0.62 -16.10 -13.20
N SER A 149 0.15 -14.94 -13.64
CA SER A 149 0.91 -13.83 -14.19
C SER A 149 0.67 -12.58 -13.37
N ALA A 150 1.74 -11.88 -13.00
CA ALA A 150 1.71 -10.61 -12.30
C ALA A 150 2.37 -9.52 -13.15
N PHE A 151 1.68 -8.39 -13.29
CA PHE A 151 2.10 -7.24 -14.06
C PHE A 151 2.25 -6.05 -13.13
N ILE A 152 3.44 -5.46 -13.06
CA ILE A 152 3.71 -4.21 -12.34
C ILE A 152 4.05 -3.16 -13.38
N ASP A 153 3.31 -2.06 -13.42
CA ASP A 153 3.56 -0.97 -14.36
C ASP A 153 3.26 0.38 -13.69
N VAL A 154 3.88 1.44 -14.21
CA VAL A 154 3.52 2.81 -13.86
C VAL A 154 2.06 3.00 -14.23
N PHE A 155 1.24 3.47 -13.29
CA PHE A 155 -0.20 3.62 -13.54
C PHE A 155 -0.58 5.07 -13.78
N THR A 156 -0.22 5.99 -12.88
CA THR A 156 -0.39 7.44 -13.05
C THR A 156 0.96 8.15 -12.86
N SER A 157 0.97 9.48 -12.81
CA SER A 157 2.16 10.24 -12.40
C SER A 157 2.64 9.88 -10.99
N ASN A 158 1.72 9.48 -10.11
CA ASN A 158 1.94 9.29 -8.68
C ASN A 158 1.75 7.85 -8.20
N THR A 159 1.39 6.92 -9.10
CA THR A 159 1.12 5.53 -8.70
C THR A 159 1.73 4.47 -9.61
N TYR A 160 2.00 3.30 -9.03
CA TYR A 160 2.15 2.04 -9.75
C TYR A 160 0.91 1.18 -9.52
N VAL A 161 0.61 0.30 -10.48
CA VAL A 161 -0.39 -0.76 -10.33
C VAL A 161 0.30 -2.11 -10.44
N MET A 162 -0.13 -3.06 -9.61
CA MET A 162 0.13 -4.47 -9.79
C MET A 162 -1.18 -5.20 -10.09
N VAL A 163 -1.19 -6.03 -11.12
CA VAL A 163 -2.35 -6.85 -11.52
C VAL A 163 -1.92 -8.31 -11.50
N VAL A 164 -2.68 -9.15 -10.80
CA VAL A 164 -2.48 -10.61 -10.75
C VAL A 164 -3.61 -11.31 -11.50
N MET A 165 -3.24 -12.20 -12.41
CA MET A 165 -4.13 -12.99 -13.26
C MET A 165 -3.77 -14.47 -13.14
N SER A 166 -4.73 -15.37 -12.92
CA SER A 166 -4.51 -16.82 -13.02
C SER A 166 -5.24 -17.49 -14.17
N ASP A 167 -6.07 -16.76 -14.91
CA ASP A 167 -6.71 -17.30 -16.12
C ASP A 167 -5.70 -17.32 -17.29
N PRO A 168 -5.27 -18.52 -17.75
CA PRO A 168 -4.30 -18.63 -18.83
C PRO A 168 -4.89 -18.33 -20.21
N THR A 169 -6.22 -18.22 -20.32
CA THR A 169 -6.90 -17.92 -21.59
C THR A 169 -6.81 -16.44 -21.96
N ILE A 170 -6.53 -15.57 -20.98
CA ILE A 170 -6.37 -14.13 -21.17
C ILE A 170 -4.91 -13.83 -21.56
N PRO A 171 -4.63 -13.34 -22.80
CA PRO A 171 -3.26 -13.05 -23.20
C PRO A 171 -2.68 -11.86 -22.43
N SER A 172 -1.38 -11.90 -22.07
CA SER A 172 -0.66 -10.77 -21.43
C SER A 172 -0.87 -9.43 -22.14
N ALA A 173 -0.93 -9.45 -23.49
CA ALA A 173 -1.16 -8.26 -24.29
C ALA A 173 -2.52 -7.59 -24.00
N ALA A 174 -3.58 -8.37 -23.75
CA ALA A 174 -4.89 -7.84 -23.41
C ALA A 174 -4.84 -7.13 -22.05
N THR A 175 -4.20 -7.74 -21.05
CA THR A 175 -4.01 -7.15 -19.72
C THR A 175 -3.23 -5.84 -19.78
N LEU A 176 -2.11 -5.79 -20.52
CA LEU A 176 -1.30 -4.59 -20.70
C LEU A 176 -2.06 -3.46 -21.40
N ILE A 177 -2.86 -3.78 -22.43
CA ILE A 177 -3.73 -2.80 -23.10
C ILE A 177 -4.77 -2.26 -22.13
N ASN A 178 -5.37 -3.12 -21.30
CA ASN A 178 -6.36 -2.72 -20.31
C ASN A 178 -5.77 -1.81 -19.23
N ILE A 179 -4.59 -2.13 -18.70
CA ILE A 179 -3.84 -1.27 -17.77
C ILE A 179 -3.60 0.11 -18.40
N LYS A 180 -3.12 0.14 -19.64
CA LYS A 180 -2.86 1.39 -20.37
C LYS A 180 -4.13 2.21 -20.63
N ASN A 181 -5.26 1.56 -20.88
CA ASN A 181 -6.54 2.23 -21.10
C ASN A 181 -7.10 2.80 -19.78
N ALA A 182 -7.00 2.05 -18.70
CA ALA A 182 -7.45 2.47 -17.37
C ALA A 182 -6.65 3.66 -16.82
N ARG A 183 -5.35 3.77 -17.12
CA ARG A 183 -4.50 4.91 -16.74
C ARG A 183 -5.17 6.27 -16.95
N LYS A 184 -5.78 6.50 -18.12
CA LYS A 184 -6.44 7.78 -18.46
C LYS A 184 -7.61 8.10 -17.53
N HIS A 185 -8.29 7.09 -17.01
CA HIS A 185 -9.39 7.27 -16.07
C HIS A 185 -8.85 7.66 -14.69
N PHE A 186 -7.84 6.94 -14.19
CA PHE A 186 -7.24 7.21 -12.88
C PHE A 186 -6.46 8.53 -12.82
N GLU A 187 -5.80 8.95 -13.90
CA GLU A 187 -5.16 10.26 -14.00
C GLU A 187 -6.16 11.42 -13.85
N LYS A 188 -7.42 11.25 -14.29
CA LYS A 188 -8.47 12.27 -14.11
C LYS A 188 -8.90 12.37 -12.65
N LEU A 189 -9.00 11.23 -11.96
CA LEU A 189 -9.40 11.19 -10.54
C LEU A 189 -8.38 11.94 -9.67
N GLU A 190 -7.08 11.71 -9.86
CA GLU A 190 -6.02 12.42 -9.12
C GLU A 190 -6.06 13.95 -9.30
N ARG A 191 -6.44 14.43 -10.49
CA ARG A 191 -6.56 15.87 -10.79
C ARG A 191 -7.74 16.54 -10.07
N VAL A 192 -8.83 15.81 -9.87
CA VAL A 192 -10.02 16.34 -9.18
C VAL A 192 -9.73 16.51 -7.68
N ASP A 193 -8.99 15.57 -7.09
CA ASP A 193 -8.60 15.63 -5.67
C ASP A 193 -7.59 16.76 -5.38
N SER A 194 -6.62 16.96 -6.28
CA SER A 194 -5.67 18.08 -6.17
C SER A 194 -6.34 19.45 -6.37
N GLY A 195 -7.42 19.53 -7.17
CA GLY A 195 -8.24 20.72 -7.32
C GLY A 195 -8.99 21.12 -6.03
N HIS A 196 -9.63 20.17 -5.36
CA HIS A 196 -10.37 20.44 -4.10
C HIS A 196 -9.46 20.83 -2.93
N SER A 197 -8.24 20.28 -2.89
CA SER A 197 -7.24 20.60 -1.87
C SER A 197 -6.78 22.07 -1.93
N SER A 198 -6.85 22.71 -3.10
CA SER A 198 -6.44 24.10 -3.32
C SER A 198 -7.51 25.16 -3.01
N ILE A 199 -8.77 24.74 -2.87
CA ILE A 199 -9.89 25.64 -2.54
C ILE A 199 -10.11 25.70 -1.02
N ALA A 200 -9.77 24.64 -0.28
CA ALA A 200 -9.84 24.62 1.19
C ALA A 200 -8.71 25.41 1.89
N SER A 201 -7.74 25.93 1.13
CA SER A 201 -6.62 26.75 1.62
C SER A 201 -6.74 28.23 1.27
N ARG A 202 -7.96 28.76 1.11
CA ARG A 202 -8.23 30.20 0.96
C ARG A 202 -9.25 30.69 1.97
#